data_AF-A0A2I1D1C1-F1
#
_entry.id   AF-A0A2I1D1C1-F1
#
_cell.length_a   1.000
_cell.length_b   1.000
_cell.length_c   1.000
_cell.angle_alpha   90.00
_cell.angle_beta   90.00
_cell.angle_gamma   90.00
#
_symmetry.space_group_name_H-M   'P 1'
#
loop_
_entity.id
_entity.type
_entity.pdbx_description
1 polymer ?
#
loop_
_entity_poly.entity_id
_entity_poly.type
_entity_poly.pdbx_seq_one_letter_code
_entity_poly.pdbx_strand_id
1 'polypeptide(L)'
;MSCAVVSTEAKASIPADQNPLTATGENGDKLAEVEWVESEKKKKKKKKKKPKSKRGLNKPTGFEEYYVDAPITPEEYEKEKELYDVSRPIVHRIEDAILRYQKSRRLLNERHAVFMKYLAYGGVNTAQKMFQGVEDRDMEDMDAEDILVARGQSTIDHDHSRLEIDFNAVVKGFLTSVFPFFFNPESEAEVKLATDTIRNFLSYLLYHDVCPERKQNIDDARGSCDVAAKEIWKNAQFTAQGPGHFNIAASTLFGGFFYDNYVEDNQWENKKGESVFMTIEVASKVVKVALAGAASYMQVKRYDELAYVERLEAVCLEDIHGFEVTRVHPPSARVREFYKEHAPDLYPVGKIYGKAYRDPGKPKYDLGPEERLEWEQHSAPEEEFEFFVEEHLLEHCYPGMKVITTVWELNCGFHFFDEVFSSYCSIYTVLANDLMMGWKKPRDLTGEDADDSSDEGVGDEES
;
A
#
# COMPACT_ATOMS: atom_id res chain seq x y z
N MET A 1 17.01 22.38 -30.46
CA MET A 1 16.10 23.54 -30.26
C MET A 1 16.11 24.37 -31.53
N SER A 2 14.95 24.57 -32.17
CA SER A 2 14.78 25.58 -33.24
C SER A 2 13.31 25.95 -33.32
N CYS A 3 13.02 27.24 -33.46
CA CYS A 3 11.65 27.76 -33.51
C CYS A 3 11.00 27.53 -34.88
N ALA A 4 9.67 27.38 -34.89
CA ALA A 4 8.83 27.73 -36.02
C ALA A 4 7.47 28.23 -35.50
N VAL A 5 7.06 29.40 -35.97
CA VAL A 5 5.80 30.07 -35.63
C VAL A 5 4.97 30.20 -36.90
N VAL A 6 3.69 29.84 -36.86
CA VAL A 6 2.69 30.36 -37.81
C VAL A 6 1.41 30.69 -37.05
N SER A 7 0.89 31.88 -37.30
CA SER A 7 -0.35 32.43 -36.76
C SER A 7 -1.32 32.71 -37.91
N THR A 8 -2.63 32.63 -37.65
CA THR A 8 -3.67 33.40 -38.36
C THR A 8 -4.87 33.61 -37.45
N GLU A 9 -5.17 34.87 -37.11
CA GLU A 9 -6.45 35.30 -36.52
C GLU A 9 -7.56 35.40 -37.59
N ALA A 10 -8.82 35.38 -37.16
CA ALA A 10 -9.89 36.17 -37.80
C ALA A 10 -10.98 36.56 -36.77
N LYS A 11 -11.31 37.85 -36.71
CA LYS A 11 -12.38 38.45 -35.88
C LYS A 11 -13.53 38.94 -36.75
N ALA A 12 -14.77 38.88 -36.25
CA ALA A 12 -15.92 39.78 -36.54
C ALA A 12 -17.15 39.19 -35.81
N SER A 13 -17.84 39.78 -34.83
CA SER A 13 -18.34 41.14 -34.54
C SER A 13 -19.87 41.20 -34.67
N ILE A 14 -20.53 41.66 -33.61
CA ILE A 14 -21.99 41.77 -33.41
C ILE A 14 -22.58 42.90 -34.28
N PRO A 15 -23.87 42.82 -34.66
CA PRO A 15 -24.74 43.97 -34.51
C PRO A 15 -26.03 43.64 -33.74
N ALA A 16 -26.67 44.67 -33.18
CA ALA A 16 -27.88 44.55 -32.38
C ALA A 16 -29.06 45.33 -32.97
N ASP A 17 -30.25 44.91 -32.54
CA ASP A 17 -31.46 45.70 -32.31
C ASP A 17 -32.53 45.83 -33.43
N GLN A 18 -33.75 46.13 -32.95
CA GLN A 18 -35.03 46.45 -33.62
C GLN A 18 -36.04 45.32 -33.92
N ASN A 19 -37.07 45.28 -33.06
CA ASN A 19 -38.44 44.75 -33.25
C ASN A 19 -39.28 45.77 -34.08
N PRO A 20 -40.58 45.55 -34.48
CA PRO A 20 -41.60 44.62 -33.94
C PRO A 20 -42.54 43.95 -35.00
N LEU A 21 -43.72 43.45 -34.54
CA LEU A 21 -44.95 42.97 -35.22
C LEU A 21 -45.10 41.42 -35.31
N THR A 22 -45.86 40.78 -34.39
CA THR A 22 -47.30 40.39 -34.52
C THR A 22 -47.59 39.48 -35.74
N ALA A 23 -48.21 38.30 -35.67
CA ALA A 23 -49.11 37.66 -34.70
C ALA A 23 -49.11 36.11 -34.91
N THR A 24 -49.93 35.21 -34.33
CA THR A 24 -51.16 35.30 -33.51
C THR A 24 -51.38 33.98 -32.72
N GLY A 25 -52.04 34.05 -31.55
CA GLY A 25 -52.95 33.00 -31.03
C GLY A 25 -52.36 31.96 -30.05
N GLU A 26 -53.06 31.54 -28.98
CA GLU A 26 -54.33 31.97 -28.37
C GLU A 26 -54.34 31.62 -26.86
N ASN A 27 -55.14 32.34 -26.06
CA ASN A 27 -55.61 32.02 -24.68
C ASN A 27 -54.55 31.70 -23.59
N GLY A 28 -54.46 32.38 -22.44
CA GLY A 28 -55.29 33.42 -21.84
C GLY A 28 -55.82 33.01 -20.46
N ASP A 29 -55.23 33.52 -19.36
CA ASP A 29 -55.99 34.23 -18.31
C ASP A 29 -55.08 34.86 -17.22
N LYS A 30 -55.37 36.14 -16.99
CA LYS A 30 -55.28 37.00 -15.80
C LYS A 30 -54.39 36.65 -14.60
N LEU A 31 -53.57 37.66 -14.25
CA LEU A 31 -53.11 37.96 -12.90
C LEU A 31 -54.29 38.05 -11.89
N ALA A 32 -54.07 37.54 -10.69
CA ALA A 32 -54.89 37.79 -9.50
C ALA A 32 -54.00 38.15 -8.31
N GLU A 33 -54.50 39.01 -7.42
CA GLU A 33 -53.76 39.59 -6.29
C GLU A 33 -53.43 38.55 -5.21
N VAL A 34 -52.32 38.78 -4.50
CA VAL A 34 -51.90 37.96 -3.35
C VAL A 34 -52.58 38.48 -2.09
N GLU A 35 -53.71 37.86 -1.69
CA GLU A 35 -54.27 38.08 -0.36
C GLU A 35 -53.36 37.50 0.73
N TRP A 36 -53.09 38.33 1.74
CA TRP A 36 -52.32 37.94 2.92
C TRP A 36 -53.21 37.21 3.93
N VAL A 37 -53.03 35.89 4.07
CA VAL A 37 -53.61 35.11 5.16
C VAL A 37 -52.54 34.83 6.23
N GLU A 38 -52.67 35.47 7.39
CA GLU A 38 -51.83 35.15 8.56
C GLU A 38 -52.07 33.71 9.02
N SER A 39 -51.02 32.88 9.02
CA SER A 39 -51.07 31.53 9.59
C SER A 39 -50.53 31.53 11.03
N GLU A 40 -51.33 31.00 11.96
CA GLU A 40 -51.05 31.08 13.40
C GLU A 40 -49.73 30.41 13.83
N LYS A 41 -49.02 31.05 14.78
CA LYS A 41 -47.75 30.58 15.35
C LYS A 41 -47.92 29.31 16.19
N LYS A 42 -47.84 28.13 15.58
CA LYS A 42 -47.71 26.85 16.31
C LYS A 42 -46.40 26.82 17.12
N LYS A 43 -46.52 26.70 18.45
CA LYS A 43 -45.38 26.62 19.40
C LYS A 43 -44.41 25.48 19.03
N LYS A 44 -43.15 25.82 18.71
CA LYS A 44 -42.08 24.85 18.44
C LYS A 44 -41.84 23.94 19.65
N LYS A 45 -42.20 22.65 19.57
CA LYS A 45 -41.77 21.64 20.55
C LYS A 45 -40.22 21.57 20.56
N LYS A 46 -39.61 21.66 21.75
CA LYS A 46 -38.15 21.50 21.91
C LYS A 46 -37.72 20.15 21.32
N LYS A 47 -36.86 20.16 20.29
CA LYS A 47 -36.24 18.93 19.76
C LYS A 47 -35.44 18.26 20.89
N LYS A 48 -35.77 17.01 21.24
CA LYS A 48 -34.97 16.21 22.19
C LYS A 48 -33.53 16.13 21.64
N LYS A 49 -32.53 16.44 22.47
CA LYS A 49 -31.11 16.29 22.08
C LYS A 49 -30.88 14.81 21.71
N LYS A 50 -30.22 14.53 20.58
CA LYS A 50 -29.80 13.16 20.22
C LYS A 50 -28.90 12.60 21.35
N PRO A 51 -28.98 11.30 21.68
CA PRO A 51 -28.09 10.69 22.68
C PRO A 51 -26.62 10.89 22.29
N LYS A 52 -25.71 10.97 23.28
CA LYS A 52 -24.28 11.28 23.06
C LYS A 52 -23.67 10.38 21.96
N SER A 53 -23.97 9.07 21.98
CA SER A 53 -23.51 8.07 21.00
C SER A 53 -23.96 8.32 19.55
N LYS A 54 -25.04 9.07 19.29
CA LYS A 54 -25.51 9.43 17.94
C LYS A 54 -25.23 10.88 17.57
N ARG A 55 -24.34 11.56 18.32
CA ARG A 55 -24.04 12.99 18.17
C ARG A 55 -22.75 13.17 17.38
N GLY A 56 -22.86 13.15 16.06
CA GLY A 56 -21.75 13.44 15.15
C GLY A 56 -21.61 12.47 13.99
N LEU A 57 -22.26 11.29 14.00
CA LEU A 57 -22.15 10.28 12.94
C LEU A 57 -22.19 10.86 11.51
N ASN A 58 -23.13 11.77 11.24
CA ASN A 58 -23.34 12.40 9.93
C ASN A 58 -22.56 13.73 9.71
N LYS A 59 -21.53 14.04 10.51
CA LYS A 59 -20.61 15.15 10.20
C LYS A 59 -19.59 14.68 9.15
N PRO A 60 -19.13 15.55 8.23
CA PRO A 60 -18.01 15.24 7.36
C PRO A 60 -16.76 14.93 8.21
N THR A 61 -15.90 14.10 7.65
CA THR A 61 -14.67 13.58 8.28
C THR A 61 -13.41 14.25 7.75
N GLY A 62 -13.46 14.80 6.52
CA GLY A 62 -12.28 15.27 5.80
C GLY A 62 -11.70 14.23 4.83
N PHE A 63 -12.40 13.11 4.64
CA PHE A 63 -12.00 11.98 3.79
C PHE A 63 -13.08 11.58 2.78
N GLU A 64 -14.13 12.38 2.61
CA GLU A 64 -15.13 12.20 1.57
C GLU A 64 -14.53 12.53 0.18
N GLU A 65 -14.94 11.80 -0.87
CA GLU A 65 -14.38 11.92 -2.24
C GLU A 65 -14.37 13.36 -2.81
N TYR A 66 -15.38 14.15 -2.46
CA TYR A 66 -15.54 15.55 -2.87
C TYR A 66 -15.24 16.54 -1.74
N TYR A 67 -14.57 16.10 -0.67
CA TYR A 67 -14.11 17.00 0.39
C TYR A 67 -12.97 17.87 -0.14
N VAL A 68 -13.15 19.17 -0.07
CA VAL A 68 -12.13 20.17 -0.36
C VAL A 68 -11.96 21.01 0.90
N ASP A 69 -10.72 21.28 1.28
CA ASP A 69 -10.43 22.19 2.38
C ASP A 69 -11.03 23.58 2.12
N ALA A 70 -11.47 24.23 3.20
CA ALA A 70 -11.91 25.61 3.09
C ALA A 70 -10.73 26.50 2.63
N PRO A 71 -10.95 27.49 1.76
CA PRO A 71 -9.94 28.49 1.45
C PRO A 71 -9.42 29.13 2.74
N ILE A 72 -8.10 29.12 2.93
CA ILE A 72 -7.45 29.71 4.12
C ILE A 72 -7.85 31.19 4.18
N THR A 73 -8.41 31.64 5.31
CA THR A 73 -8.75 33.06 5.48
C THR A 73 -7.48 33.91 5.64
N PRO A 74 -7.50 35.22 5.32
CA PRO A 74 -6.31 36.06 5.48
C PRO A 74 -5.74 36.05 6.91
N GLU A 75 -6.60 36.01 7.93
CA GLU A 75 -6.20 35.95 9.35
C GLU A 75 -5.57 34.60 9.74
N GLU A 76 -6.03 33.49 9.14
CA GLU A 76 -5.40 32.17 9.31
C GLU A 76 -4.06 32.13 8.58
N TYR A 77 -3.97 32.66 7.35
CA TYR A 77 -2.74 32.71 6.57
C TYR A 77 -1.64 33.54 7.24
N GLU A 78 -1.98 34.69 7.85
CA GLU A 78 -1.01 35.50 8.60
C GLU A 78 -0.45 34.75 9.82
N LYS A 79 -1.29 34.01 10.55
CA LYS A 79 -0.86 33.16 11.67
C LYS A 79 -0.04 31.95 11.22
N GLU A 80 -0.48 31.27 10.16
CA GLU A 80 0.22 30.12 9.60
C GLU A 80 1.58 30.51 9.02
N LYS A 81 1.72 31.74 8.50
CA LYS A 81 3.01 32.26 8.04
C LYS A 81 4.01 32.47 9.18
N GLU A 82 3.58 32.92 10.35
CA GLU A 82 4.43 33.01 11.55
C GLU A 82 4.74 31.62 12.12
N LEU A 83 3.74 30.74 12.14
CA LEU A 83 3.86 29.37 12.63
C LEU A 83 4.77 28.51 11.75
N TYR A 84 4.70 28.62 10.43
CA TYR A 84 5.45 27.79 9.50
C TYR A 84 6.66 28.51 8.87
N ASP A 85 7.09 29.64 9.45
CA ASP A 85 8.28 30.36 9.00
C ASP A 85 9.54 29.47 9.02
N VAL A 86 10.30 29.51 7.93
CA VAL A 86 11.47 28.64 7.70
C VAL A 86 12.58 28.86 8.74
N SER A 87 12.62 30.00 9.43
CA SER A 87 13.53 30.24 10.55
C SER A 87 13.22 29.40 11.79
N ARG A 88 11.98 28.90 11.95
CA ARG A 88 11.66 27.91 13.00
C ARG A 88 12.21 26.53 12.61
N PRO A 89 12.78 25.77 13.56
CA PRO A 89 13.15 24.38 13.33
C PRO A 89 11.99 23.58 12.72
N ILE A 90 12.27 22.87 11.63
CA ILE A 90 11.28 22.08 10.87
C ILE A 90 10.52 21.08 11.76
N VAL A 91 11.18 20.55 12.80
CA VAL A 91 10.59 19.66 13.81
C VAL A 91 9.33 20.30 14.44
N HIS A 92 9.44 21.50 14.98
CA HIS A 92 8.31 22.19 15.62
C HIS A 92 7.20 22.54 14.63
N ARG A 93 7.56 22.90 13.38
CA ARG A 93 6.58 23.13 12.31
C ARG A 93 5.77 21.87 11.99
N ILE A 94 6.43 20.70 12.00
CA ILE A 94 5.77 19.40 11.81
C ILE A 94 4.89 19.04 13.02
N GLU A 95 5.36 19.25 14.26
CA GLU A 95 4.56 19.03 15.48
C GLU A 95 3.27 19.87 15.48
N ASP A 96 3.40 21.18 15.24
CA ASP A 96 2.28 22.12 15.14
C ASP A 96 1.30 21.71 14.03
N ALA A 97 1.81 21.24 12.89
CA ALA A 97 0.99 20.77 11.77
C ALA A 97 0.27 19.44 12.05
N ILE A 98 0.91 18.47 12.71
CA ILE A 98 0.26 17.20 13.14
C ILE A 98 -0.93 17.52 14.06
N LEU A 99 -0.70 18.40 15.03
CA LEU A 99 -1.68 18.81 16.02
C LEU A 99 -2.88 19.51 15.38
N ARG A 100 -2.64 20.43 14.44
CA ARG A 100 -3.68 21.14 13.68
C ARG A 100 -4.41 20.23 12.70
N TYR A 101 -3.72 19.26 12.09
CA TYR A 101 -4.34 18.22 11.26
C TYR A 101 -5.28 17.33 12.07
N GLN A 102 -4.89 16.89 13.28
CA GLN A 102 -5.76 16.15 14.20
C GLN A 102 -6.97 16.96 14.69
N LYS A 103 -6.85 18.30 14.78
CA LYS A 103 -7.96 19.22 15.12
C LYS A 103 -8.94 19.39 13.95
N SER A 104 -8.43 19.48 12.72
CA SER A 104 -9.22 19.77 11.51
C SER A 104 -9.86 18.52 10.89
N ARG A 105 -9.23 17.35 11.02
CA ARG A 105 -9.72 16.06 10.52
C ARG A 105 -10.37 15.23 11.62
N ARG A 106 -11.44 14.51 11.27
CA ARG A 106 -12.00 13.48 12.17
C ARG A 106 -11.52 12.11 11.75
N LEU A 107 -10.34 11.74 12.24
CA LEU A 107 -9.80 10.39 12.16
C LEU A 107 -10.71 9.43 12.96
N LEU A 108 -11.43 8.55 12.25
CA LEU A 108 -12.14 7.42 12.86
C LEU A 108 -11.12 6.32 13.23
N ASN A 109 -11.49 5.39 14.10
CA ASN A 109 -10.59 4.42 14.75
C ASN A 109 -9.51 3.82 13.83
N GLU A 110 -9.88 3.25 12.68
CA GLU A 110 -8.94 2.66 11.71
C GLU A 110 -7.95 3.70 11.16
N ARG A 111 -8.44 4.85 10.66
CA ARG A 111 -7.59 5.94 10.16
C ARG A 111 -6.69 6.50 11.26
N HIS A 112 -7.18 6.58 12.50
CA HIS A 112 -6.41 7.02 13.65
C HIS A 112 -5.28 6.03 13.98
N ALA A 113 -5.57 4.72 13.99
CA ALA A 113 -4.57 3.68 14.23
C ALA A 113 -3.46 3.69 13.16
N VAL A 114 -3.83 3.73 11.87
CA VAL A 114 -2.85 3.85 10.78
C VAL A 114 -2.04 5.13 10.90
N PHE A 115 -2.69 6.28 11.16
CA PHE A 115 -2.00 7.57 11.26
C PHE A 115 -1.01 7.60 12.44
N MET A 116 -1.40 7.13 13.63
CA MET A 116 -0.49 7.03 14.77
C MET A 116 0.70 6.10 14.47
N LYS A 117 0.45 4.93 13.86
CA LYS A 117 1.50 3.97 13.52
C LYS A 117 2.48 4.53 12.47
N TYR A 118 1.97 5.27 11.49
CA TYR A 118 2.78 6.00 10.49
C TYR A 118 3.66 7.08 11.13
N LEU A 119 3.09 7.91 12.02
CA LEU A 119 3.84 8.93 12.75
C LEU A 119 4.93 8.29 13.65
N ALA A 120 4.58 7.21 14.36
CA ALA A 120 5.53 6.45 15.18
C ALA A 120 6.69 5.86 14.36
N TYR A 121 6.38 5.28 13.20
CA TYR A 121 7.40 4.79 12.25
C TYR A 121 8.30 5.93 11.73
N GLY A 122 7.73 7.11 11.51
CA GLY A 122 8.47 8.34 11.18
C GLY A 122 9.28 8.96 12.33
N GLY A 123 9.35 8.33 13.51
CA GLY A 123 10.12 8.82 14.66
C GLY A 123 9.41 9.86 15.53
N VAL A 124 8.09 10.03 15.37
CA VAL A 124 7.26 10.86 16.27
C VAL A 124 6.82 10.00 17.46
N ASN A 125 7.05 10.45 18.68
CA ASN A 125 6.48 9.80 19.86
C ASN A 125 4.97 10.03 19.89
N THR A 126 4.18 8.96 19.77
CA THR A 126 2.71 8.97 19.85
C THR A 126 2.19 8.29 21.13
N ALA A 127 3.03 8.08 22.14
CA ALA A 127 2.62 7.45 23.39
C ALA A 127 1.65 8.36 24.16
N GLN A 128 0.62 7.76 24.75
CA GLN A 128 -0.34 8.50 25.56
C GLN A 128 0.35 9.01 26.84
N LYS A 129 0.59 10.32 26.92
CA LYS A 129 1.21 10.97 28.08
C LYS A 129 0.34 10.78 29.33
N MET A 130 0.72 9.84 30.19
CA MET A 130 -0.07 9.38 31.35
C MET A 130 -0.36 10.48 32.41
N PHE A 131 0.30 11.64 32.34
CA PHE A 131 0.22 12.70 33.35
C PHE A 131 -0.21 14.09 32.82
N GLN A 132 -0.69 14.22 31.58
CA GLN A 132 -1.26 15.48 31.05
C GLN A 132 -2.79 15.53 31.12
N GLY A 133 -3.36 15.02 32.21
CA GLY A 133 -4.76 15.27 32.56
C GLY A 133 -4.95 16.68 33.12
N VAL A 134 -4.86 17.71 32.27
CA VAL A 134 -5.27 19.07 32.64
C VAL A 134 -6.76 19.01 32.99
N GLU A 135 -7.14 19.38 34.21
CA GLU A 135 -8.54 19.34 34.61
C GLU A 135 -9.36 20.29 33.73
N ASP A 136 -10.63 19.96 33.43
CA ASP A 136 -11.52 20.81 32.63
C ASP A 136 -11.61 22.26 33.16
N ARG A 137 -11.28 22.45 34.44
CA ARG A 137 -11.26 23.72 35.18
C ARG A 137 -10.04 24.59 34.89
N ASP A 138 -8.87 23.98 34.68
CA ASP A 138 -7.64 24.71 34.34
C ASP A 138 -7.60 25.11 32.85
N MET A 139 -8.47 24.50 32.03
CA MET A 139 -8.70 24.88 30.64
C MET A 139 -9.73 26.02 30.45
N GLU A 140 -10.36 26.54 31.51
CA GLU A 140 -11.29 27.68 31.39
C GLU A 140 -10.56 29.03 31.21
N ASP A 141 -9.31 29.13 31.69
CA ASP A 141 -8.46 30.35 31.61
C ASP A 141 -7.42 30.31 30.47
N MET A 142 -7.27 29.18 29.77
CA MET A 142 -6.36 29.01 28.64
C MET A 142 -6.98 29.42 27.29
N ASP A 143 -6.17 29.88 26.35
CA ASP A 143 -6.67 30.19 25.00
C ASP A 143 -6.87 28.93 24.12
N ALA A 144 -7.48 29.12 22.94
CA ALA A 144 -7.85 28.00 22.05
C ALA A 144 -6.66 27.32 21.33
N GLU A 145 -5.44 27.86 21.46
CA GLU A 145 -4.18 27.27 21.01
C GLU A 145 -3.41 26.66 22.18
N ASP A 146 -3.38 27.28 23.36
CA ASP A 146 -2.83 26.70 24.59
C ASP A 146 -3.54 25.38 24.95
N ILE A 147 -4.88 25.36 24.90
CA ILE A 147 -5.69 24.14 25.08
C ILE A 147 -5.37 23.09 24.01
N LEU A 148 -5.01 23.52 22.79
CA LEU A 148 -4.65 22.60 21.71
C LEU A 148 -3.29 21.94 22.00
N VAL A 149 -2.27 22.74 22.30
CA VAL A 149 -0.91 22.26 22.63
C VAL A 149 -0.92 21.36 23.86
N ALA A 150 -1.65 21.74 24.91
CA ALA A 150 -1.80 20.94 26.14
C ALA A 150 -2.45 19.56 25.90
N ARG A 151 -3.26 19.42 24.84
CA ARG A 151 -3.88 18.14 24.43
C ARG A 151 -3.05 17.36 23.40
N GLY A 152 -1.91 17.89 22.97
CA GLY A 152 -1.04 17.27 21.97
C GLY A 152 -0.38 15.99 22.47
N GLN A 153 -0.77 14.85 21.89
CA GLN A 153 -0.20 13.53 22.19
C GLN A 153 1.06 13.21 21.39
N SER A 154 1.26 13.89 20.25
CA SER A 154 2.40 13.69 19.36
C SER A 154 3.52 14.67 19.67
N THR A 155 4.74 14.17 19.88
CA THR A 155 5.95 14.99 20.11
C THR A 155 7.15 14.36 19.44
N ILE A 156 8.08 15.15 18.93
CA ILE A 156 9.33 14.66 18.31
C ILE A 156 10.47 14.90 19.30
N ASP A 157 11.30 13.88 19.53
CA ASP A 157 12.45 14.03 20.43
C ASP A 157 13.44 15.07 19.88
N HIS A 158 14.00 15.91 20.75
CA HIS A 158 15.02 16.86 20.35
C HIS A 158 16.29 16.16 19.85
N ASP A 159 16.60 14.94 20.30
CA ASP A 159 17.71 14.16 19.73
C ASP A 159 17.43 13.71 18.29
N HIS A 160 16.16 13.59 17.88
CA HIS A 160 15.78 13.30 16.49
C HIS A 160 15.95 14.52 15.56
N SER A 161 16.17 15.73 16.09
CA SER A 161 16.41 16.95 15.27
C SER A 161 17.64 16.89 14.35
N ARG A 162 18.55 15.93 14.60
CA ARG A 162 19.76 15.69 13.80
C ARG A 162 19.57 14.62 12.72
N LEU A 163 18.45 13.90 12.74
CA LEU A 163 18.15 12.85 11.76
C LEU A 163 17.66 13.47 10.44
N GLU A 164 17.85 12.74 9.34
CA GLU A 164 17.33 13.17 8.05
C GLU A 164 15.80 13.04 8.00
N ILE A 165 15.13 14.10 7.55
CA ILE A 165 13.68 14.12 7.32
C ILE A 165 13.42 13.85 5.84
N ASP A 166 13.02 12.62 5.54
CA ASP A 166 12.59 12.16 4.21
C ASP A 166 11.18 11.53 4.32
N PHE A 167 10.17 12.30 3.91
CA PHE A 167 8.78 11.86 3.86
C PHE A 167 8.57 10.71 2.87
N ASN A 168 9.27 10.71 1.74
CA ASN A 168 9.10 9.70 0.70
C ASN A 168 9.67 8.35 1.13
N ALA A 169 10.86 8.33 1.72
CA ALA A 169 11.46 7.15 2.31
C ALA A 169 10.55 6.58 3.41
N VAL A 170 10.11 7.40 4.37
CA VAL A 170 9.22 6.98 5.46
C VAL A 170 7.88 6.43 4.95
N VAL A 171 7.27 7.03 3.92
CA VAL A 171 6.07 6.49 3.27
C VAL A 171 6.33 5.14 2.61
N LYS A 172 7.42 5.01 1.85
CA LYS A 172 7.77 3.75 1.17
C LYS A 172 8.00 2.64 2.18
N GLY A 173 8.85 2.86 3.19
CA GLY A 173 9.08 1.90 4.26
C GLY A 173 7.76 1.53 4.93
N PHE A 174 7.05 2.50 5.51
CA PHE A 174 5.81 2.22 6.25
C PHE A 174 4.77 1.45 5.42
N LEU A 175 4.49 1.87 4.19
CA LEU A 175 3.44 1.24 3.38
C LEU A 175 3.86 -0.10 2.76
N THR A 176 5.15 -0.39 2.62
CA THR A 176 5.62 -1.61 1.95
C THR A 176 6.24 -2.67 2.87
N SER A 177 6.62 -2.31 4.10
CA SER A 177 7.05 -3.26 5.15
C SER A 177 6.03 -3.33 6.30
N VAL A 178 5.86 -2.25 7.06
CA VAL A 178 5.15 -2.26 8.36
C VAL A 178 3.63 -2.37 8.21
N PHE A 179 3.03 -1.64 7.27
CA PHE A 179 1.57 -1.61 7.12
C PHE A 179 0.98 -2.98 6.74
N PRO A 180 1.46 -3.68 5.69
CA PRO A 180 0.94 -5.01 5.35
C PRO A 180 1.15 -6.01 6.48
N PHE A 181 2.31 -6.00 7.14
CA PHE A 181 2.62 -6.93 8.23
C PHE A 181 1.81 -6.67 9.51
N PHE A 182 1.64 -5.41 9.93
CA PHE A 182 1.01 -5.08 11.20
C PHE A 182 -0.51 -4.98 11.13
N PHE A 183 -1.07 -4.54 9.99
CA PHE A 183 -2.51 -4.39 9.83
C PHE A 183 -3.16 -5.53 9.03
N ASN A 184 -2.39 -6.35 8.30
CA ASN A 184 -2.85 -7.47 7.49
C ASN A 184 -4.17 -7.18 6.72
N PRO A 185 -4.17 -6.19 5.80
CA PRO A 185 -5.41 -5.69 5.21
C PRO A 185 -6.16 -6.77 4.44
N GLU A 186 -7.43 -6.99 4.79
CA GLU A 186 -8.29 -8.03 4.21
C GLU A 186 -9.10 -7.51 3.01
N SER A 187 -8.96 -6.23 2.66
CA SER A 187 -9.64 -5.63 1.51
C SER A 187 -8.87 -4.48 0.85
N GLU A 188 -9.14 -4.26 -0.45
CA GLU A 188 -8.67 -3.07 -1.18
C GLU A 188 -9.15 -1.75 -0.52
N ALA A 189 -10.30 -1.79 0.16
CA ALA A 189 -10.84 -0.64 0.87
C ALA A 189 -10.00 -0.23 2.10
N GLU A 190 -9.43 -1.18 2.83
CA GLU A 190 -8.50 -0.92 3.94
C GLU A 190 -7.15 -0.39 3.45
N VAL A 191 -6.61 -0.97 2.39
CA VAL A 191 -5.41 -0.47 1.71
C VAL A 191 -5.63 1.00 1.30
N LYS A 192 -6.73 1.28 0.60
CA LYS A 192 -7.10 2.64 0.19
C LYS A 192 -7.32 3.58 1.38
N LEU A 193 -7.94 3.10 2.47
CA LEU A 193 -8.13 3.88 3.69
C LEU A 193 -6.78 4.30 4.29
N ALA A 194 -5.80 3.39 4.33
CA ALA A 194 -4.47 3.68 4.85
C ALA A 194 -3.70 4.68 3.97
N THR A 195 -3.62 4.42 2.66
CA THR A 195 -2.90 5.29 1.71
C THR A 195 -3.54 6.67 1.61
N ASP A 196 -4.87 6.76 1.57
CA ASP A 196 -5.59 8.05 1.57
C ASP A 196 -5.33 8.84 2.85
N THR A 197 -5.20 8.18 4.01
CA THR A 197 -4.98 8.87 5.29
C THR A 197 -3.62 9.58 5.31
N ILE A 198 -2.57 8.88 4.90
CA ILE A 198 -1.21 9.42 4.82
C ILE A 198 -1.13 10.49 3.73
N ARG A 199 -1.69 10.22 2.55
CA ARG A 199 -1.72 11.16 1.42
C ARG A 199 -2.49 12.45 1.74
N ASN A 200 -3.57 12.38 2.53
CA ASN A 200 -4.32 13.56 2.98
C ASN A 200 -3.48 14.41 3.93
N PHE A 201 -2.74 13.81 4.87
CA PHE A 201 -1.79 14.53 5.73
C PHE A 201 -0.65 15.19 4.94
N LEU A 202 -0.02 14.47 4.01
CA LEU A 202 1.02 15.05 3.15
C LEU A 202 0.48 16.19 2.27
N SER A 203 -0.77 16.08 1.81
CA SER A 203 -1.44 17.16 1.06
C SER A 203 -1.75 18.37 1.97
N TYR A 204 -2.08 18.15 3.25
CA TYR A 204 -2.24 19.20 4.25
C TYR A 204 -0.92 19.96 4.50
N LEU A 205 0.22 19.25 4.63
CA LEU A 205 1.54 19.89 4.78
C LEU A 205 1.89 20.83 3.61
N LEU A 206 1.50 20.45 2.38
CA LEU A 206 1.70 21.27 1.18
C LEU A 206 0.72 22.44 1.07
N TYR A 207 -0.54 22.25 1.47
CA TYR A 207 -1.58 23.28 1.40
C TYR A 207 -1.30 24.44 2.37
N HIS A 208 -0.75 24.13 3.54
CA HIS A 208 -0.39 25.10 4.59
C HIS A 208 1.09 25.54 4.56
N ASP A 209 1.84 25.16 3.51
CA ASP A 209 3.28 25.48 3.34
C ASP A 209 4.14 25.22 4.59
N VAL A 210 3.93 24.08 5.25
CA VAL A 210 4.54 23.75 6.55
C VAL A 210 6.07 23.63 6.47
N CYS A 211 6.55 23.06 5.36
CA CYS A 211 7.96 22.77 5.12
C CYS A 211 8.30 22.93 3.62
N PRO A 212 8.29 24.17 3.08
CA PRO A 212 8.58 24.47 1.67
C PRO A 212 9.93 23.89 1.21
N GLU A 213 10.92 23.80 2.10
CA GLU A 213 12.23 23.24 1.82
C GLU A 213 12.23 21.72 1.54
N ARG A 214 11.15 21.01 1.88
CA ARG A 214 10.94 19.57 1.57
C ARG A 214 9.81 19.33 0.58
N LYS A 215 9.26 20.38 -0.06
CA LYS A 215 8.11 20.30 -0.98
C LYS A 215 8.16 19.15 -1.99
N GLN A 216 9.24 19.04 -2.76
CA GLN A 216 9.37 17.98 -3.78
C GLN A 216 9.31 16.58 -3.15
N ASN A 217 9.97 16.39 -2.01
CA ASN A 217 9.99 15.11 -1.30
C ASN A 217 8.61 14.72 -0.75
N ILE A 218 7.79 15.70 -0.36
CA ILE A 218 6.39 15.49 0.06
C ILE A 218 5.51 15.16 -1.15
N ASP A 219 5.72 15.80 -2.30
CA ASP A 219 5.03 15.46 -3.55
C ASP A 219 5.39 14.05 -4.05
N ASP A 220 6.67 13.67 -3.98
CA ASP A 220 7.13 12.31 -4.30
C ASP A 220 6.51 11.28 -3.33
N ALA A 221 6.41 11.62 -2.04
CA ALA A 221 5.77 10.78 -1.02
C ALA A 221 4.28 10.55 -1.31
N ARG A 222 3.55 11.57 -1.80
CA ARG A 222 2.15 11.43 -2.26
C ARG A 222 2.07 10.51 -3.47
N GLY A 223 3.03 10.59 -4.39
CA GLY A 223 3.18 9.64 -5.51
C GLY A 223 3.39 8.20 -5.03
N SER A 224 4.23 7.99 -4.00
CA SER A 224 4.42 6.68 -3.38
C SER A 224 3.13 6.13 -2.74
N CYS A 225 2.28 6.97 -2.13
CA CYS A 225 0.93 6.55 -1.71
C CYS A 225 0.06 6.08 -2.88
N ASP A 226 0.08 6.80 -4.02
CA ASP A 226 -0.70 6.48 -5.22
C ASP A 226 -0.20 5.21 -5.95
N VAL A 227 1.05 4.78 -5.71
CA VAL A 227 1.61 3.48 -6.14
C VAL A 227 1.18 2.38 -5.16
N ALA A 228 1.46 2.56 -3.86
CA ALA A 228 1.11 1.61 -2.81
C ALA A 228 -0.38 1.21 -2.83
N ALA A 229 -1.28 2.18 -3.08
CA ALA A 229 -2.72 1.96 -3.16
C ALA A 229 -3.14 0.94 -4.25
N LYS A 230 -2.33 0.78 -5.31
CA LYS A 230 -2.60 -0.12 -6.44
C LYS A 230 -1.89 -1.47 -6.31
N GLU A 231 -0.83 -1.51 -5.51
CA GLU A 231 0.12 -2.63 -5.45
C GLU A 231 -0.08 -3.51 -4.20
N ILE A 232 -0.33 -2.93 -3.03
CA ILE A 232 -0.43 -3.71 -1.77
C ILE A 232 -1.53 -4.77 -1.84
N TRP A 233 -2.71 -4.43 -2.36
CA TRP A 233 -3.82 -5.40 -2.44
C TRP A 233 -3.50 -6.54 -3.43
N LYS A 234 -2.83 -6.24 -4.54
CA LYS A 234 -2.37 -7.26 -5.49
C LYS A 234 -1.35 -8.20 -4.86
N ASN A 235 -0.44 -7.66 -4.04
CA ASN A 235 0.54 -8.46 -3.30
C ASN A 235 -0.14 -9.41 -2.32
N ALA A 236 -1.10 -8.91 -1.53
CA ALA A 236 -1.89 -9.75 -0.62
C ALA A 236 -2.60 -10.89 -1.37
N GLN A 237 -3.24 -10.58 -2.50
CA GLN A 237 -3.91 -11.58 -3.34
C GLN A 237 -2.94 -12.60 -3.97
N PHE A 238 -1.78 -12.17 -4.47
CA PHE A 238 -0.77 -13.06 -5.02
C PHE A 238 -0.15 -13.96 -3.96
N THR A 239 0.22 -13.43 -2.79
CA THR A 239 0.76 -14.23 -1.67
C THR A 239 -0.26 -15.25 -1.18
N ALA A 240 -1.56 -14.91 -1.10
CA ALA A 240 -2.61 -15.82 -0.64
C ALA A 240 -3.00 -16.92 -1.63
N GLN A 241 -2.76 -16.73 -2.93
CA GLN A 241 -3.14 -17.67 -4.00
C GLN A 241 -1.92 -18.37 -4.65
N GLY A 242 -0.70 -17.92 -4.37
CA GLY A 242 0.54 -18.45 -4.94
C GLY A 242 0.97 -19.79 -4.34
N PRO A 243 1.89 -20.52 -5.00
CA PRO A 243 2.59 -20.14 -6.24
C PRO A 243 1.83 -20.48 -7.53
N GLY A 244 0.63 -21.06 -7.43
CA GLY A 244 -0.20 -21.48 -8.57
C GLY A 244 -0.02 -22.95 -8.96
N HIS A 245 -0.99 -23.47 -9.70
CA HIS A 245 -1.10 -24.90 -9.98
C HIS A 245 0.12 -25.47 -10.71
N PHE A 246 0.68 -24.75 -11.69
CA PHE A 246 1.90 -25.17 -12.40
C PHE A 246 3.10 -25.30 -11.46
N ASN A 247 3.30 -24.33 -10.58
CA ASN A 247 4.44 -24.28 -9.69
C ASN A 247 4.33 -25.34 -8.58
N ILE A 248 3.14 -25.53 -8.01
CA ILE A 248 2.83 -26.66 -7.12
C ILE A 248 3.13 -27.99 -7.85
N ALA A 249 2.63 -28.17 -9.07
CA ALA A 249 2.87 -29.38 -9.85
C ALA A 249 4.36 -29.62 -10.17
N ALA A 250 5.13 -28.57 -10.44
CA ALA A 250 6.57 -28.68 -10.66
C ALA A 250 7.31 -29.09 -9.37
N SER A 251 6.98 -28.46 -8.23
CA SER A 251 7.52 -28.82 -6.92
C SER A 251 7.19 -30.28 -6.53
N THR A 252 5.94 -30.71 -6.71
CA THR A 252 5.50 -32.10 -6.50
C THR A 252 6.26 -33.13 -7.36
N LEU A 253 6.66 -32.78 -8.59
CA LEU A 253 7.32 -33.73 -9.50
C LEU A 253 8.85 -33.73 -9.43
N PHE A 254 9.47 -32.58 -9.17
CA PHE A 254 10.90 -32.39 -9.44
C PHE A 254 11.73 -32.02 -8.20
N GLY A 255 11.08 -31.74 -7.07
CA GLY A 255 11.72 -31.34 -5.82
C GLY A 255 11.20 -29.99 -5.33
N GLY A 256 11.11 -29.84 -4.01
CA GLY A 256 10.52 -28.68 -3.36
C GLY A 256 9.66 -29.08 -2.15
N PHE A 257 8.96 -28.10 -1.58
CA PHE A 257 8.09 -28.28 -0.41
C PHE A 257 6.93 -29.25 -0.68
N PHE A 258 6.42 -29.30 -1.91
CA PHE A 258 5.31 -30.18 -2.29
C PHE A 258 5.74 -31.58 -2.77
N TYR A 259 7.05 -31.89 -2.78
CA TYR A 259 7.59 -33.18 -3.23
C TYR A 259 7.27 -34.33 -2.27
N ASP A 260 7.58 -34.17 -0.98
CA ASP A 260 7.33 -35.22 0.05
C ASP A 260 5.88 -35.23 0.55
N ASN A 261 5.07 -34.23 0.17
CA ASN A 261 3.71 -34.00 0.70
C ASN A 261 2.60 -34.30 -0.34
N TYR A 262 2.88 -35.11 -1.37
CA TYR A 262 1.87 -35.49 -2.36
C TYR A 262 0.76 -36.37 -1.76
N VAL A 263 -0.40 -36.38 -2.40
CA VAL A 263 -1.58 -37.15 -1.94
C VAL A 263 -1.71 -38.44 -2.76
N GLU A 264 -1.91 -39.58 -2.08
CA GLU A 264 -2.16 -40.87 -2.71
C GLU A 264 -3.50 -40.90 -3.48
N ASP A 265 -3.60 -41.82 -4.44
CA ASP A 265 -4.68 -41.91 -5.42
C ASP A 265 -6.11 -41.74 -4.86
N ASN A 266 -6.92 -40.94 -5.57
CA ASN A 266 -8.36 -40.67 -5.38
C ASN A 266 -8.77 -39.63 -4.32
N GLN A 267 -7.86 -38.85 -3.71
CA GLN A 267 -8.25 -37.77 -2.78
C GLN A 267 -8.10 -36.34 -3.33
N TRP A 268 -7.62 -36.16 -4.56
CA TRP A 268 -7.56 -34.84 -5.18
C TRP A 268 -8.92 -34.39 -5.73
N GLU A 269 -9.48 -33.31 -5.18
CA GLU A 269 -10.64 -32.62 -5.72
C GLU A 269 -10.20 -31.32 -6.43
N ASN A 270 -10.53 -31.18 -7.71
CA ASN A 270 -10.38 -29.91 -8.46
C ASN A 270 -11.47 -28.90 -8.06
N LYS A 271 -11.57 -28.62 -6.76
CA LYS A 271 -12.20 -27.40 -6.28
C LYS A 271 -11.25 -26.26 -6.60
N LYS A 272 -11.78 -25.26 -7.28
CA LYS A 272 -11.07 -24.07 -7.79
C LYS A 272 -10.60 -23.12 -6.67
N GLY A 273 -9.81 -23.64 -5.71
CA GLY A 273 -9.24 -22.89 -4.59
C GLY A 273 -9.11 -23.59 -3.24
N GLU A 274 -9.10 -24.94 -3.12
CA GLU A 274 -9.06 -25.60 -1.79
C GLU A 274 -8.06 -26.76 -1.58
N SER A 275 -7.46 -27.37 -2.61
CA SER A 275 -6.48 -28.45 -2.44
C SER A 275 -5.06 -27.98 -2.73
N VAL A 276 -4.24 -27.90 -1.67
CA VAL A 276 -2.82 -27.47 -1.72
C VAL A 276 -1.90 -28.54 -2.32
N PHE A 277 -2.29 -29.81 -2.23
CA PHE A 277 -1.47 -30.95 -2.64
C PHE A 277 -2.07 -31.64 -3.88
N MET A 278 -1.22 -32.11 -4.80
CA MET A 278 -1.64 -32.82 -6.01
C MET A 278 -1.20 -34.29 -5.97
N THR A 279 -1.86 -35.15 -6.76
CA THR A 279 -1.30 -36.47 -7.10
C THR A 279 -0.28 -36.33 -8.23
N ILE A 280 0.58 -37.34 -8.40
CA ILE A 280 1.65 -37.36 -9.42
C ILE A 280 1.06 -37.29 -10.85
N GLU A 281 -0.10 -37.90 -11.07
CA GLU A 281 -0.84 -37.94 -12.34
C GLU A 281 -1.39 -36.55 -12.69
N VAL A 282 -1.96 -35.86 -11.70
CA VAL A 282 -2.49 -34.50 -11.84
C VAL A 282 -1.35 -33.53 -12.10
N ALA A 283 -0.29 -33.57 -11.29
CA ALA A 283 0.89 -32.73 -11.48
C ALA A 283 1.52 -32.97 -12.87
N SER A 284 1.66 -34.24 -13.27
CA SER A 284 2.12 -34.63 -14.61
C SER A 284 1.26 -34.07 -15.74
N LYS A 285 -0.07 -34.05 -15.57
CA LYS A 285 -1.00 -33.44 -16.53
C LYS A 285 -0.79 -31.93 -16.60
N VAL A 286 -0.74 -31.25 -15.46
CA VAL A 286 -0.58 -29.79 -15.37
C VAL A 286 0.68 -29.33 -16.09
N VAL A 287 1.84 -29.93 -15.76
CA VAL A 287 3.13 -29.57 -16.40
C VAL A 287 3.09 -29.86 -17.91
N LYS A 288 2.65 -31.04 -18.35
CA LYS A 288 2.60 -31.39 -19.78
C LYS A 288 1.69 -30.47 -20.59
N VAL A 289 0.53 -30.10 -20.06
CA VAL A 289 -0.41 -29.17 -20.72
C VAL A 289 0.17 -27.76 -20.79
N ALA A 290 0.79 -27.28 -19.70
CA ALA A 290 1.45 -25.97 -19.68
C ALA A 290 2.60 -25.89 -20.70
N LEU A 291 3.45 -26.92 -20.78
CA LEU A 291 4.53 -26.98 -21.76
C LEU A 291 3.99 -27.03 -23.20
N ALA A 292 3.00 -27.87 -23.47
CA ALA A 292 2.40 -27.97 -24.81
C ALA A 292 1.69 -26.68 -25.25
N GLY A 293 1.11 -25.92 -24.31
CA GLY A 293 0.42 -24.67 -24.58
C GLY A 293 1.34 -23.46 -24.72
N ALA A 294 2.25 -23.26 -23.76
CA ALA A 294 2.93 -21.98 -23.54
C ALA A 294 4.47 -22.01 -23.63
N ALA A 295 5.13 -23.18 -23.57
CA ALA A 295 6.59 -23.26 -23.63
C ALA A 295 7.13 -23.10 -25.06
N SER A 296 8.43 -22.80 -25.15
CA SER A 296 9.12 -22.79 -26.44
C SER A 296 9.36 -24.21 -26.96
N TYR A 297 9.46 -24.37 -28.27
CA TYR A 297 9.79 -25.66 -28.90
C TYR A 297 11.07 -26.30 -28.32
N MET A 298 12.07 -25.48 -27.97
CA MET A 298 13.32 -25.97 -27.39
C MET A 298 13.14 -26.52 -25.97
N GLN A 299 12.32 -25.86 -25.14
CA GLN A 299 11.99 -26.34 -23.79
C GLN A 299 11.19 -27.65 -23.86
N VAL A 300 10.14 -27.72 -24.70
CA VAL A 300 9.35 -28.96 -24.89
C VAL A 300 10.24 -30.10 -25.36
N LYS A 301 11.06 -29.88 -26.40
CA LYS A 301 11.96 -30.91 -26.92
C LYS A 301 12.95 -31.40 -25.85
N ARG A 302 13.58 -30.49 -25.11
CA ARG A 302 14.56 -30.85 -24.07
C ARG A 302 13.90 -31.57 -22.89
N TYR A 303 12.67 -31.18 -22.54
CA TYR A 303 11.85 -31.89 -21.55
C TYR A 303 11.55 -33.31 -22.02
N ASP A 304 11.08 -33.52 -23.24
CA ASP A 304 10.78 -34.84 -23.80
C ASP A 304 12.04 -35.74 -23.86
N GLU A 305 13.19 -35.18 -24.29
CA GLU A 305 14.46 -35.90 -24.35
C GLU A 305 14.94 -36.35 -22.95
N LEU A 306 14.82 -35.50 -21.92
CA LEU A 306 15.24 -35.80 -20.55
C LEU A 306 14.24 -36.70 -19.81
N ALA A 307 12.94 -36.54 -20.05
CA ALA A 307 11.89 -37.40 -19.52
C ALA A 307 12.02 -38.84 -20.04
N TYR A 308 12.34 -39.01 -21.33
CA TYR A 308 12.50 -40.32 -21.94
C TYR A 308 13.68 -41.13 -21.36
N VAL A 309 14.73 -40.46 -20.87
CA VAL A 309 15.91 -41.11 -20.26
C VAL A 309 15.91 -41.06 -18.74
N GLU A 310 14.81 -40.65 -18.11
CA GLU A 310 14.64 -40.53 -16.65
C GLU A 310 15.73 -39.64 -15.99
N ARG A 311 16.00 -38.47 -16.59
CA ARG A 311 16.99 -37.48 -16.11
C ARG A 311 16.44 -36.05 -16.00
N LEU A 312 15.17 -35.89 -15.66
CA LEU A 312 14.66 -34.60 -15.22
C LEU A 312 15.09 -34.39 -13.77
N GLU A 313 15.85 -33.32 -13.53
CA GLU A 313 16.40 -32.97 -12.22
C GLU A 313 16.23 -31.46 -12.01
N ALA A 314 15.74 -31.05 -10.83
CA ALA A 314 15.69 -29.66 -10.42
C ALA A 314 16.75 -29.38 -9.35
N VAL A 315 17.29 -28.16 -9.37
CA VAL A 315 18.24 -27.67 -8.37
C VAL A 315 17.67 -26.40 -7.76
N CYS A 316 17.63 -26.33 -6.43
CA CYS A 316 17.26 -25.12 -5.70
C CYS A 316 18.37 -24.08 -5.88
N LEU A 317 18.01 -22.85 -6.23
CA LEU A 317 18.96 -21.75 -6.37
C LEU A 317 19.29 -21.17 -4.98
N GLU A 318 20.56 -21.31 -4.61
CA GLU A 318 21.12 -20.73 -3.38
C GLU A 318 21.45 -19.23 -3.57
N ASP A 319 21.82 -18.54 -2.49
CA ASP A 319 22.26 -17.13 -2.48
C ASP A 319 21.32 -16.10 -3.13
N ILE A 320 20.01 -16.41 -3.17
CA ILE A 320 18.92 -15.48 -3.48
C ILE A 320 17.83 -15.53 -2.40
N HIS A 321 16.98 -14.50 -2.35
CA HIS A 321 15.80 -14.46 -1.48
C HIS A 321 14.48 -14.62 -2.26
N GLY A 322 14.56 -14.73 -3.60
CA GLY A 322 13.43 -14.83 -4.51
C GLY A 322 13.70 -14.05 -5.80
N PHE A 323 12.69 -13.39 -6.37
CA PHE A 323 12.82 -12.69 -7.65
C PHE A 323 12.09 -11.35 -7.73
N GLU A 324 12.58 -10.45 -8.58
CA GLU A 324 11.91 -9.21 -8.99
C GLU A 324 11.31 -9.42 -10.37
N VAL A 325 10.00 -9.20 -10.52
CA VAL A 325 9.28 -9.31 -11.79
C VAL A 325 9.76 -8.23 -12.76
N THR A 326 10.26 -8.65 -13.93
CA THR A 326 10.68 -7.71 -14.99
C THR A 326 9.60 -7.57 -16.07
N ARG A 327 8.92 -8.66 -16.43
CA ARG A 327 7.86 -8.67 -17.47
C ARG A 327 6.76 -9.68 -17.12
N VAL A 328 5.53 -9.36 -17.51
CA VAL A 328 4.35 -10.21 -17.35
C VAL A 328 3.70 -10.41 -18.72
N HIS A 329 3.47 -11.66 -19.11
CA HIS A 329 2.85 -12.04 -20.38
C HIS A 329 1.63 -12.94 -20.13
N PRO A 330 0.40 -12.40 -20.12
CA PRO A 330 -0.83 -13.19 -20.05
C PRO A 330 -0.90 -14.26 -21.16
N PRO A 331 -1.66 -15.35 -20.97
CA PRO A 331 -1.83 -16.36 -22.02
C PRO A 331 -2.32 -15.75 -23.33
N SER A 332 -1.81 -16.23 -24.46
CA SER A 332 -2.30 -15.78 -25.77
C SER A 332 -3.68 -16.37 -26.07
N ALA A 333 -4.40 -15.82 -27.06
CA ALA A 333 -5.68 -16.38 -27.50
C ALA A 333 -5.59 -17.86 -27.87
N ARG A 334 -4.48 -18.26 -28.53
CA ARG A 334 -4.17 -19.65 -28.89
C ARG A 334 -3.97 -20.55 -27.66
N VAL A 335 -3.32 -20.06 -26.60
CA VAL A 335 -3.17 -20.82 -25.35
C VAL A 335 -4.53 -21.04 -24.70
N ARG A 336 -5.35 -19.98 -24.59
CA ARG A 336 -6.71 -20.10 -24.02
C ARG A 336 -7.59 -21.06 -24.82
N GLU A 337 -7.46 -21.08 -26.15
CA GLU A 337 -8.20 -22.02 -27.01
C GLU A 337 -7.71 -23.47 -26.85
N PHE A 338 -6.38 -23.69 -26.84
CA PHE A 338 -5.79 -25.00 -26.57
C PHE A 338 -6.26 -25.60 -25.24
N TYR A 339 -6.26 -24.81 -24.16
CA TYR A 339 -6.77 -25.23 -22.86
C TYR A 339 -8.27 -25.57 -22.90
N LYS A 340 -9.11 -24.76 -23.55
CA LYS A 340 -10.56 -25.04 -23.69
C LYS A 340 -10.85 -26.36 -24.40
N GLU A 341 -10.03 -26.73 -25.37
CA GLU A 341 -10.19 -27.97 -26.14
C GLU A 341 -9.59 -29.19 -25.44
N HIS A 342 -8.39 -29.07 -24.85
CA HIS A 342 -7.60 -30.22 -24.38
C HIS A 342 -7.55 -30.38 -22.85
N ALA A 343 -7.80 -29.32 -22.08
CA ALA A 343 -7.72 -29.31 -20.62
C ALA A 343 -8.67 -28.27 -19.97
N PRO A 344 -10.00 -28.34 -20.23
CA PRO A 344 -10.97 -27.35 -19.75
C PRO A 344 -11.13 -27.31 -18.22
N ASP A 345 -10.57 -28.31 -17.52
CA ASP A 345 -10.48 -28.38 -16.06
C ASP A 345 -9.27 -27.63 -15.49
N LEU A 346 -8.34 -27.16 -16.32
CA LEU A 346 -7.14 -26.42 -15.90
C LEU A 346 -7.20 -24.94 -16.29
N TYR A 347 -6.47 -24.11 -15.56
CA TYR A 347 -6.31 -22.68 -15.87
C TYR A 347 -5.23 -22.47 -16.95
N PRO A 348 -5.49 -21.65 -17.99
CA PRO A 348 -4.47 -21.27 -18.95
C PRO A 348 -3.29 -20.56 -18.28
N VAL A 349 -2.06 -20.99 -18.59
CA VAL A 349 -0.84 -20.33 -18.08
C VAL A 349 -0.32 -19.29 -19.07
N GLY A 350 0.14 -18.16 -18.53
CA GLY A 350 1.02 -17.22 -19.22
C GLY A 350 2.47 -17.40 -18.75
N LYS A 351 3.26 -16.33 -18.83
CA LYS A 351 4.64 -16.29 -18.35
C LYS A 351 4.92 -15.06 -17.47
N ILE A 352 5.70 -15.27 -16.42
CA ILE A 352 6.42 -14.22 -15.70
C ILE A 352 7.89 -14.33 -16.08
N TYR A 353 8.53 -13.20 -16.36
CA TYR A 353 9.98 -13.09 -16.38
C TYR A 353 10.43 -12.32 -15.16
N GLY A 354 11.46 -12.82 -14.50
CA GLY A 354 12.05 -12.20 -13.32
C GLY A 354 13.57 -12.11 -13.43
N LYS A 355 14.17 -11.44 -12.47
CA LYS A 355 15.60 -11.51 -12.16
C LYS A 355 15.78 -11.86 -10.68
N ALA A 356 16.93 -12.41 -10.29
CA ALA A 356 17.26 -12.65 -8.90
C ALA A 356 17.03 -11.41 -8.01
N TYR A 357 16.37 -11.63 -6.88
CA TYR A 357 16.16 -10.63 -5.85
C TYR A 357 16.81 -11.05 -4.54
N ARG A 358 17.63 -10.16 -4.01
CA ARG A 358 18.38 -10.33 -2.77
C ARG A 358 17.93 -9.22 -1.83
N ASP A 359 16.99 -9.56 -0.93
CA ASP A 359 16.36 -8.63 0.01
C ASP A 359 17.39 -7.85 0.87
N PRO A 360 17.46 -6.51 0.77
CA PRO A 360 18.35 -5.68 1.59
C PRO A 360 18.06 -5.71 3.09
N GLY A 361 16.87 -6.19 3.50
CA GLY A 361 16.49 -6.37 4.90
C GLY A 361 17.07 -7.62 5.55
N LYS A 362 17.73 -8.49 4.77
CA LYS A 362 18.38 -9.70 5.27
C LYS A 362 19.86 -9.47 5.57
N PRO A 363 20.47 -10.29 6.45
CA PRO A 363 21.92 -10.29 6.63
C PRO A 363 22.65 -10.49 5.30
N LYS A 364 23.84 -9.89 5.17
CA LYS A 364 24.72 -10.15 4.04
C LYS A 364 25.23 -11.59 4.10
N TYR A 365 25.35 -12.24 2.93
CA TYR A 365 25.98 -13.55 2.81
C TYR A 365 27.42 -13.54 3.35
N ASP A 366 27.81 -14.64 4.00
CA ASP A 366 29.15 -14.81 4.57
C ASP A 366 30.15 -15.25 3.49
N LEU A 367 30.37 -14.36 2.52
CA LEU A 367 31.28 -14.58 1.40
C LEU A 367 32.74 -14.44 1.84
N GLY A 368 33.57 -15.37 1.36
CA GLY A 368 35.02 -15.33 1.52
C GLY A 368 35.66 -14.08 0.88
N PRO A 369 36.92 -13.76 1.20
CA PRO A 369 37.55 -12.53 0.71
C PRO A 369 37.65 -12.42 -0.82
N GLU A 370 37.82 -13.55 -1.51
CA GLU A 370 37.92 -13.62 -2.98
C GLU A 370 36.52 -13.51 -3.62
N GLU A 371 35.55 -14.31 -3.17
CA GLU A 371 34.15 -14.26 -3.60
C GLU A 371 33.53 -12.87 -3.42
N ARG A 372 33.80 -12.22 -2.28
CA ARG A 372 33.37 -10.85 -1.99
C ARG A 372 33.98 -9.85 -2.97
N LEU A 373 35.24 -10.02 -3.34
CA LEU A 373 35.90 -9.16 -4.32
C LEU A 373 35.30 -9.33 -5.72
N GLU A 374 35.00 -10.57 -6.12
CA GLU A 374 34.30 -10.86 -7.38
C GLU A 374 32.90 -10.23 -7.40
N TRP A 375 32.14 -10.38 -6.30
CA TRP A 375 30.80 -9.83 -6.10
C TRP A 375 30.78 -8.29 -6.13
N GLU A 376 31.76 -7.64 -5.50
CA GLU A 376 31.91 -6.17 -5.50
C GLU A 376 32.38 -5.63 -6.86
N GLN A 377 33.11 -6.41 -7.67
CA GLN A 377 33.65 -5.97 -8.96
C GLN A 377 32.72 -6.23 -10.15
N HIS A 378 32.03 -7.38 -10.17
CA HIS A 378 31.21 -7.82 -11.31
C HIS A 378 29.71 -7.63 -11.10
N SER A 379 29.30 -7.25 -9.89
CA SER A 379 27.94 -7.46 -9.35
C SER A 379 27.64 -8.95 -9.15
N ALA A 380 26.68 -9.25 -8.27
CA ALA A 380 26.11 -10.60 -8.18
C ALA A 380 25.58 -11.02 -9.56
N PRO A 381 25.54 -12.32 -9.89
CA PRO A 381 24.97 -12.76 -11.16
C PRO A 381 23.53 -12.24 -11.28
N GLU A 382 23.20 -11.64 -12.42
CA GLU A 382 21.82 -11.27 -12.75
C GLU A 382 21.13 -12.51 -13.32
N GLU A 383 20.82 -13.49 -12.47
CA GLU A 383 20.08 -14.68 -12.90
C GLU A 383 18.69 -14.27 -13.43
N GLU A 384 18.42 -14.50 -14.72
CA GLU A 384 17.10 -14.26 -15.33
C GLU A 384 16.23 -15.53 -15.27
N PHE A 385 14.98 -15.36 -14.85
CA PHE A 385 14.03 -16.46 -14.70
C PHE A 385 12.86 -16.35 -15.69
N GLU A 386 12.37 -17.52 -16.11
CA GLU A 386 11.11 -17.67 -16.83
C GLU A 386 10.23 -18.68 -16.06
N PHE A 387 9.07 -18.21 -15.60
CA PHE A 387 8.09 -18.99 -14.84
C PHE A 387 6.77 -19.08 -15.62
N PHE A 388 6.09 -20.22 -15.52
CA PHE A 388 4.70 -20.35 -15.97
C PHE A 388 3.77 -20.14 -14.77
N VAL A 389 2.72 -19.32 -14.96
CA VAL A 389 1.78 -18.94 -13.90
C VAL A 389 0.38 -18.79 -14.52
N GLU A 390 -0.65 -19.19 -13.77
CA GLU A 390 -2.04 -19.16 -14.21
C GLU A 390 -2.57 -17.74 -14.46
N GLU A 391 -3.50 -17.61 -15.41
CA GLU A 391 -4.08 -16.32 -15.82
C GLU A 391 -4.58 -15.45 -14.65
N HIS A 392 -5.26 -16.04 -13.66
CA HIS A 392 -5.80 -15.32 -12.51
C HIS A 392 -4.72 -14.75 -11.58
N LEU A 393 -3.62 -15.49 -11.36
CA LEU A 393 -2.46 -15.01 -10.60
C LEU A 393 -1.71 -13.91 -11.37
N LEU A 394 -1.64 -14.01 -12.69
CA LEU A 394 -0.99 -13.00 -13.54
C LEU A 394 -1.68 -11.63 -13.49
N GLU A 395 -2.98 -11.55 -13.17
CA GLU A 395 -3.70 -10.27 -12.98
C GLU A 395 -3.17 -9.46 -11.78
N HIS A 396 -2.60 -10.16 -10.79
CA HIS A 396 -1.97 -9.58 -9.60
C HIS A 396 -0.49 -9.24 -9.82
N CYS A 397 0.15 -9.76 -10.86
CA CYS A 397 1.58 -9.55 -11.14
C CYS A 397 1.85 -8.22 -11.89
N TYR A 398 2.97 -7.56 -11.59
CA TYR A 398 3.38 -6.32 -12.27
C TYR A 398 4.91 -6.11 -12.21
N PRO A 399 5.52 -5.39 -13.17
CA PRO A 399 6.97 -5.10 -13.13
C PRO A 399 7.41 -4.35 -11.87
N GLY A 400 8.56 -4.75 -11.31
CA GLY A 400 9.12 -4.22 -10.06
C GLY A 400 8.61 -4.92 -8.80
N MET A 401 7.51 -5.69 -8.88
CA MET A 401 7.04 -6.55 -7.78
C MET A 401 8.15 -7.51 -7.36
N LYS A 402 8.39 -7.65 -6.05
CA LYS A 402 9.38 -8.59 -5.51
C LYS A 402 8.64 -9.73 -4.83
N VAL A 403 9.02 -10.97 -5.11
CA VAL A 403 8.44 -12.18 -4.53
C VAL A 403 9.51 -12.86 -3.71
N ILE A 404 9.24 -13.10 -2.42
CA ILE A 404 10.11 -13.82 -1.50
C ILE A 404 9.66 -15.28 -1.49
N THR A 405 10.49 -16.17 -2.03
CA THR A 405 10.16 -17.57 -2.31
C THR A 405 11.45 -18.33 -2.63
N THR A 406 11.42 -19.66 -2.59
CA THR A 406 12.51 -20.48 -3.16
C THR A 406 12.31 -20.63 -4.66
N VAL A 407 13.41 -20.58 -5.43
CA VAL A 407 13.39 -20.73 -6.89
C VAL A 407 14.20 -21.97 -7.26
N TRP A 408 13.68 -22.75 -8.20
CA TRP A 408 14.29 -23.97 -8.68
C TRP A 408 14.53 -23.88 -10.18
N GLU A 409 15.74 -24.23 -10.62
CA GLU A 409 16.07 -24.41 -12.04
C GLU A 409 15.83 -25.89 -12.41
N LEU A 410 14.98 -26.15 -13.41
CA LEU A 410 14.82 -27.48 -13.97
C LEU A 410 15.77 -27.64 -15.17
N ASN A 411 16.51 -28.74 -15.22
CA ASN A 411 17.58 -28.98 -16.19
C ASN A 411 17.13 -29.06 -17.68
N CYS A 412 15.84 -28.88 -17.98
CA CYS A 412 15.29 -28.66 -19.32
C CYS A 412 15.11 -27.18 -19.74
N GLY A 413 15.48 -26.20 -18.89
CA GLY A 413 15.56 -24.78 -19.25
C GLY A 413 14.29 -23.96 -18.97
N PHE A 414 13.63 -24.21 -17.85
CA PHE A 414 12.66 -23.29 -17.25
C PHE A 414 12.76 -23.36 -15.73
N HIS A 415 12.19 -22.37 -15.06
CA HIS A 415 12.21 -22.27 -13.61
C HIS A 415 10.80 -22.48 -13.04
N PHE A 416 10.74 -22.91 -11.80
CA PHE A 416 9.54 -22.81 -10.96
C PHE A 416 9.92 -22.19 -9.62
N PHE A 417 8.92 -21.69 -8.89
CA PHE A 417 9.09 -21.20 -7.52
C PHE A 417 8.12 -21.93 -6.60
N ASP A 418 8.43 -21.98 -5.32
CA ASP A 418 7.66 -22.77 -4.36
C ASP A 418 6.82 -21.86 -3.45
N GLU A 419 6.60 -22.22 -2.18
CA GLU A 419 5.93 -21.41 -1.16
C GLU A 419 6.28 -19.91 -1.26
N VAL A 420 5.25 -19.06 -1.33
CA VAL A 420 5.38 -17.61 -1.42
C VAL A 420 5.31 -17.03 -0.01
N PHE A 421 6.48 -16.81 0.60
CA PHE A 421 6.57 -16.28 1.96
C PHE A 421 6.07 -14.83 2.07
N SER A 422 6.32 -14.01 1.03
CA SER A 422 5.88 -12.62 0.98
C SER A 422 5.96 -12.04 -0.43
N SER A 423 5.29 -10.92 -0.66
CA SER A 423 5.50 -10.12 -1.87
C SER A 423 5.49 -8.62 -1.56
N TYR A 424 6.49 -7.90 -2.08
CA TYR A 424 6.72 -6.48 -1.83
C TYR A 424 6.50 -5.63 -3.09
N CYS A 425 6.10 -4.37 -2.86
CA CYS A 425 5.78 -3.41 -3.91
C CYS A 425 6.98 -3.05 -4.79
N SER A 426 6.72 -2.41 -5.94
CA SER A 426 7.76 -1.86 -6.83
C SER A 426 8.68 -0.90 -6.07
N ILE A 427 8.09 -0.07 -5.20
CA ILE A 427 8.73 0.93 -4.35
C ILE A 427 9.23 0.41 -2.98
N TYR A 428 9.31 -0.91 -2.76
CA TYR A 428 9.82 -1.49 -1.50
C TYR A 428 11.16 -0.88 -1.08
N THR A 429 11.21 -0.38 0.15
CA THR A 429 12.37 0.35 0.71
C THR A 429 12.57 -0.07 2.16
N VAL A 430 13.70 -0.67 2.47
CA VAL A 430 14.11 -1.03 3.84
C VAL A 430 14.70 0.20 4.53
N LEU A 431 14.29 0.46 5.77
CA LEU A 431 14.80 1.56 6.59
C LEU A 431 15.27 1.06 7.96
N ALA A 432 16.21 1.78 8.58
CA ALA A 432 16.57 1.53 9.97
C ALA A 432 15.36 1.68 10.92
N ASN A 433 14.35 2.45 10.53
CA ASN A 433 13.06 2.59 11.22
C ASN A 433 12.34 1.25 11.41
N ASP A 434 12.51 0.28 10.50
CA ASP A 434 11.94 -1.07 10.63
C ASP A 434 12.44 -1.77 11.91
N LEU A 435 13.69 -1.50 12.34
CA LEU A 435 14.31 -2.05 13.56
C LEU A 435 13.91 -1.29 14.84
N MET A 436 13.40 -0.06 14.70
CA MET A 436 13.01 0.78 15.85
C MET A 436 11.57 0.52 16.32
N MET A 437 10.76 -0.20 15.53
CA MET A 437 9.37 -0.50 15.86
C MET A 437 9.28 -1.44 17.06
N GLY A 438 8.86 -0.91 18.21
CA GLY A 438 8.79 -1.66 19.46
C GLY A 438 10.12 -1.76 20.22
N TRP A 439 11.17 -1.08 19.73
CA TRP A 439 12.44 -0.98 20.45
C TRP A 439 12.23 -0.32 21.82
N LYS A 440 12.78 -0.96 22.86
CA LYS A 440 12.85 -0.41 24.21
C LYS A 440 14.31 -0.17 24.56
N LYS A 441 14.63 1.00 25.10
CA LYS A 441 15.97 1.30 25.60
C LYS A 441 16.35 0.22 26.64
N PRO A 442 17.51 -0.47 26.49
CA PRO A 442 17.95 -1.44 27.48
C PRO A 442 18.04 -0.80 28.88
N ARG A 443 17.49 -1.47 29.90
CA ARG A 443 17.67 -1.07 31.31
C ARG A 443 19.15 -1.27 31.65
N ASP A 444 19.78 -0.24 32.18
CA ASP A 444 21.12 -0.39 32.74
C ASP A 444 21.00 -1.19 34.04
N LEU A 445 21.61 -2.37 34.08
CA LEU A 445 21.61 -3.28 35.23
C LEU A 445 22.83 -3.04 36.15
N THR A 446 23.63 -2.00 35.88
CA THR A 446 24.86 -1.68 36.62
C THR A 446 24.74 -0.44 37.51
N GLY A 447 23.59 0.25 37.48
CA GLY A 447 23.26 1.41 38.32
C GLY A 447 22.50 1.06 39.61
N GLU A 448 22.42 2.01 40.53
CA GLU A 448 21.78 1.85 41.86
C GLU A 448 20.24 1.71 41.80
N ASP A 449 19.61 1.96 40.66
CA ASP A 449 18.16 1.80 40.40
C ASP A 449 17.72 0.32 40.20
N ALA A 450 18.44 -0.63 40.81
CA ALA A 450 18.19 -2.07 40.66
C ALA A 450 17.10 -2.61 41.59
N ASP A 451 16.77 -1.91 42.69
CA ASP A 451 16.00 -2.46 43.82
C ASP A 451 14.49 -2.10 43.85
N ASP A 452 14.00 -1.25 42.94
CA ASP A 452 12.56 -0.93 42.84
C ASP A 452 11.95 -1.53 41.55
N SER A 453 11.47 -2.78 41.66
CA SER A 453 10.26 -3.29 40.99
C SER A 453 10.14 -4.83 41.13
N SER A 454 9.91 -5.33 42.35
CA SER A 454 9.18 -6.60 42.50
C SER A 454 7.68 -6.30 42.46
N ASP A 455 6.91 -7.14 41.78
CA ASP A 455 5.44 -7.15 41.71
C ASP A 455 4.78 -6.22 40.66
N GLU A 456 4.80 -6.64 39.39
CA GLU A 456 3.59 -6.58 38.56
C GLU A 456 3.33 -7.98 37.98
N GLY A 457 2.13 -8.51 38.26
CA GLY A 457 1.80 -9.92 38.02
C GLY A 457 1.56 -10.27 36.56
N VAL A 458 2.04 -11.45 36.15
CA VAL A 458 1.64 -12.09 34.90
C VAL A 458 0.17 -12.50 35.01
N GLY A 459 -0.70 -11.73 34.36
CA GLY A 459 -2.05 -12.16 34.04
C GLY A 459 -2.04 -12.85 32.68
N ASP A 460 -2.08 -14.19 32.67
CA ASP A 460 -2.38 -14.95 31.47
C ASP A 460 -3.84 -14.67 31.04
N GLU A 461 -4.05 -14.17 29.83
CA GLU A 461 -5.34 -14.28 29.14
C GLU A 461 -5.12 -14.90 27.75
N GLU A 462 -5.48 -16.19 27.65
CA GLU A 462 -5.79 -16.85 26.38
C GLU A 462 -7.04 -16.21 25.76
N SER A 463 -6.97 -15.78 24.49
CA SER A 463 -8.10 -15.66 23.54
C SER A 463 -7.60 -15.39 22.13
#